data_AF-A0A8T1NBB1-F1
#
_entry.id   AF-A0A8T1NBB1-F1
#
_cell.length_a   1.000
_cell.length_b   1.000
_cell.length_c   1.000
_cell.angle_alpha   90.00
_cell.angle_beta   90.00
_cell.angle_gamma   90.00
#
_symmetry.space_group_name_H-M   'P 1'
#
loop_
_entity.id
_entity.type
_entity.pdbx_description
1 polymer ?
#
loop_
_entity_poly.entity_id
_entity_poly.type
_entity_poly.pdbx_seq_one_letter_code
_entity_poly.pdbx_strand_id
1 'polypeptide(L)'
;MDKAKLLIQHCSESSKLCLICGIARDLKCAKLPLEPSEEEAGKVILGLLRQTIPVSNSVNDLELEAVRLAVLTLKLTSPSAVLIEKRSIKRLHDKATDEDPKKKIFKWFLYLLKKYGKIIG
;
A
#
# COMPACT_ATOMS: atom_id res chain seq x y z
N MET A 1 10.23 -42.91 -26.57
CA MET A 1 10.38 -42.51 -25.15
C MET A 1 9.91 -41.09 -24.88
N ASP A 2 9.76 -40.26 -25.91
CA ASP A 2 9.58 -38.81 -25.77
C ASP A 2 8.17 -38.40 -25.30
N LYS A 3 7.15 -39.18 -25.64
CA LYS A 3 5.76 -38.92 -25.24
C LYS A 3 5.54 -39.03 -23.72
N ALA A 4 6.22 -39.97 -23.06
CA ALA A 4 6.15 -40.13 -21.61
C ALA A 4 6.84 -38.98 -20.86
N LYS A 5 7.99 -38.49 -21.37
CA LYS A 5 8.67 -37.30 -20.83
C LYS A 5 7.79 -36.05 -20.90
N LEU A 6 7.13 -35.82 -22.05
CA LEU A 6 6.21 -34.69 -22.24
C LEU A 6 5.03 -34.72 -21.27
N LEU A 7 4.43 -35.90 -21.05
CA LEU A 7 3.32 -36.05 -20.12
C LEU A 7 3.73 -35.77 -18.65
N ILE A 8 4.90 -36.27 -18.22
CA ILE A 8 5.42 -36.01 -16.87
C ILE A 8 5.69 -34.51 -16.67
N GLN A 9 6.27 -33.85 -17.68
CA GLN A 9 6.54 -32.41 -17.62
C GLN A 9 5.25 -31.60 -17.51
N HIS A 10 4.24 -31.92 -18.34
CA HIS A 10 2.94 -31.25 -18.29
C HIS A 10 2.22 -31.45 -16.95
N CYS A 11 2.26 -32.65 -16.38
CA CYS A 11 1.69 -32.93 -15.06
C CYS A 11 2.43 -32.16 -13.95
N SER A 12 3.77 -32.04 -14.03
CA SER A 12 4.55 -31.26 -13.08
C SER A 12 4.22 -29.76 -13.14
N GLU A 13 4.09 -29.19 -14.34
CA GLU A 13 3.70 -27.78 -14.51
C GLU A 13 2.26 -27.51 -14.06
N SER A 14 1.32 -28.41 -14.36
CA SER A 14 -0.07 -28.30 -13.92
C SER A 14 -0.18 -28.33 -12.39
N SER A 15 0.58 -29.20 -11.71
CA SER A 15 0.62 -29.24 -10.24
C SER A 15 1.20 -27.96 -9.62
N LYS A 16 2.24 -27.37 -10.23
CA LYS A 16 2.80 -26.08 -9.76
C LYS A 16 1.78 -24.95 -9.90
N LEU A 17 1.08 -24.88 -11.02
CA LEU A 17 0.04 -23.88 -11.23
C LEU A 17 -1.12 -24.03 -10.23
N CYS A 18 -1.54 -25.27 -9.96
CA CYS A 18 -2.56 -25.56 -8.96
C CYS A 18 -2.16 -25.07 -7.56
N LEU A 19 -0.91 -25.32 -7.16
CA LEU A 19 -0.38 -24.86 -5.87
C LEU A 19 -0.38 -23.33 -5.77
N ILE A 20 0.10 -22.63 -6.80
CA ILE A 20 0.13 -21.16 -6.83
C ILE A 20 -1.30 -20.59 -6.73
N CYS A 21 -2.25 -21.16 -7.47
CA CYS A 21 -3.65 -20.75 -7.40
C CYS A 21 -4.27 -21.01 -6.01
N GLY A 22 -3.89 -22.11 -5.35
CA GLY A 22 -4.28 -22.40 -3.97
C GLY A 22 -3.77 -21.35 -3.01
N ILE A 23 -2.46 -21.10 -3.01
CA ILE A 23 -1.83 -20.07 -2.16
C ILE A 23 -2.44 -18.69 -2.42
N ALA A 24 -2.62 -18.30 -3.68
CA ALA A 24 -3.22 -17.01 -4.03
C ALA A 24 -4.66 -16.87 -3.50
N ARG A 25 -5.43 -17.96 -3.52
CA ARG A 25 -6.79 -17.99 -2.96
C ARG A 25 -6.75 -17.84 -1.44
N ASP A 26 -5.88 -18.58 -0.77
CA ASP A 26 -5.75 -18.54 0.70
C ASP A 26 -5.32 -17.15 1.16
N LEU A 27 -4.32 -16.55 0.49
CA LEU A 27 -3.88 -15.18 0.76
C LEU A 27 -4.98 -14.15 0.51
N LYS A 28 -5.83 -14.35 -0.50
CA LYS A 28 -6.96 -13.45 -0.79
C LYS A 28 -8.03 -13.50 0.30
N CYS A 29 -8.20 -14.64 0.97
CA CYS A 29 -9.18 -14.85 2.03
C CYS A 29 -8.61 -14.60 3.43
N ALA A 30 -7.28 -14.53 3.58
CA ALA A 30 -6.63 -14.29 4.84
C ALA A 30 -6.95 -12.89 5.38
N LYS A 31 -7.29 -12.82 6.67
CA LYS A 31 -7.32 -11.57 7.42
C LYS A 31 -5.95 -11.38 8.05
N LEU A 32 -5.14 -10.50 7.46
CA LEU A 32 -3.85 -10.13 8.05
C LEU A 32 -4.12 -9.15 9.20
N PRO A 33 -3.55 -9.39 10.40
CA PRO A 33 -3.63 -8.42 11.48
C PRO A 33 -2.88 -7.15 11.07
N LEU A 34 -3.32 -6.02 11.63
CA LEU A 34 -2.59 -4.77 11.50
C LEU A 34 -1.34 -4.86 12.37
N GLU A 35 -0.17 -4.56 11.81
CA GLU A 35 1.06 -4.49 12.60
C GLU A 35 1.01 -3.30 13.55
N PRO A 36 1.63 -3.36 14.74
CA PRO A 36 1.61 -2.24 15.70
C PRO A 36 2.12 -0.92 15.10
N SER A 37 3.10 -0.98 14.20
CA SER A 37 3.60 0.18 13.47
C SER A 37 2.57 0.78 12.52
N GLU A 38 1.76 -0.05 11.87
CA GLU A 38 0.71 0.41 10.96
C GLU A 38 -0.43 1.07 11.75
N GLU A 39 -0.77 0.51 12.91
CA GLU A 39 -1.75 1.10 13.82
C GLU A 39 -1.30 2.48 14.30
N GLU A 40 -0.06 2.60 14.77
CA GLU A 40 0.48 3.85 15.29
C GLU A 40 0.62 4.93 14.21
N ALA A 41 1.15 4.56 13.04
CA ALA A 41 1.18 5.47 11.90
C ALA A 41 -0.23 5.93 11.49
N GLY A 42 -1.21 5.01 11.53
CA GLY A 42 -2.61 5.31 11.29
C GLY A 42 -3.19 6.33 12.27
N LYS A 43 -2.88 6.20 13.58
CA LYS A 43 -3.33 7.14 14.62
C LYS A 43 -2.79 8.56 14.40
N VAL A 44 -1.50 8.68 14.11
CA VAL A 44 -0.84 9.97 13.83
C VAL A 44 -1.54 10.69 12.67
N ILE A 45 -1.73 9.97 11.57
CA ILE A 45 -2.32 10.52 10.35
C ILE A 45 -3.82 10.81 10.52
N LEU A 46 -4.55 9.97 11.27
CA LEU A 46 -5.94 10.23 11.63
C LEU A 46 -6.08 11.47 12.51
N GLY A 47 -5.14 11.69 13.44
CA GLY A 47 -5.07 12.90 14.25
C GLY A 47 -4.95 14.15 13.38
N LEU A 48 -4.07 14.12 12.38
CA LEU A 48 -3.90 15.20 11.41
C LEU A 48 -5.20 15.47 10.62
N LEU A 49 -5.87 14.42 10.12
CA LEU A 49 -7.12 14.54 9.36
C LEU A 49 -8.24 15.22 10.15
N ARG A 50 -8.31 14.97 11.46
CA ARG A 50 -9.34 15.56 12.34
C ARG A 50 -9.16 17.06 12.56
N GLN A 51 -7.97 17.61 12.32
CA GLN A 51 -7.69 19.04 12.50
C GLN A 51 -8.23 19.93 11.36
N THR A 52 -8.81 19.34 10.31
CA THR A 52 -9.41 20.07 9.17
C THR A 52 -8.48 21.12 8.53
N ILE A 53 -7.19 20.80 8.43
CA ILE A 53 -6.18 21.71 7.88
C ILE A 53 -6.54 22.01 6.41
N PRO A 54 -6.65 23.29 6.01
CA PRO A 54 -6.92 23.66 4.63
C PRO A 54 -5.82 23.15 3.70
N VAL A 55 -6.23 22.58 2.57
CA VAL A 55 -5.28 22.16 1.52
C VAL A 55 -4.57 23.40 0.99
N SER A 56 -3.24 23.42 1.14
CA SER A 56 -2.37 24.48 0.64
C SER A 56 -1.17 23.87 -0.07
N ASN A 57 -0.62 24.60 -1.04
CA ASN A 57 0.64 24.23 -1.70
C ASN A 57 1.87 24.60 -0.85
N SER A 58 1.72 25.48 0.14
CA SER A 58 2.80 25.82 1.08
C SER A 58 3.08 24.67 2.04
N VAL A 59 4.33 24.52 2.48
CA VAL A 59 4.67 23.59 3.56
C VAL A 59 3.86 23.94 4.81
N ASN A 60 3.30 22.93 5.45
CA ASN A 60 2.63 23.04 6.73
C ASN A 60 3.37 22.15 7.73
N ASP A 61 3.80 22.71 8.86
CA ASP A 61 4.67 22.02 9.80
C ASP A 61 3.98 20.83 10.46
N LEU A 62 2.67 20.95 10.80
CA LEU A 62 1.88 19.86 11.38
C LEU A 62 1.72 18.69 10.40
N GLU A 63 1.44 19.00 9.13
CA GLU A 63 1.36 17.98 8.09
C GLU A 63 2.72 17.29 7.90
N LEU A 64 3.81 18.06 7.83
CA LEU A 64 5.16 17.51 7.62
C LEU A 64 5.60 16.65 8.80
N GLU A 65 5.37 17.08 10.03
CA GLU A 65 5.73 16.34 11.24
C GLU A 65 4.97 15.00 11.31
N ALA A 66 3.65 15.04 11.11
CA ALA A 66 2.83 13.82 11.09
C ALA A 66 3.25 12.84 9.98
N VAL A 67 3.57 13.36 8.79
CA VAL A 67 4.07 12.53 7.68
C VAL A 67 5.43 11.91 8.01
N ARG A 68 6.37 12.69 8.57
CA ARG A 68 7.68 12.17 8.97
C ARG A 68 7.56 11.08 10.02
N LEU A 69 6.72 11.31 11.04
CA LEU A 69 6.47 10.33 12.09
C LEU A 69 5.89 9.04 11.49
N ALA A 70 4.85 9.14 10.64
CA ALA A 70 4.25 7.97 10.00
C ALA A 70 5.25 7.20 9.12
N VAL A 71 6.06 7.91 8.32
CA VAL A 71 7.07 7.29 7.44
C VAL A 71 8.18 6.60 8.24
N LEU A 72 8.63 7.18 9.35
CA LEU A 72 9.60 6.56 10.25
C LEU A 72 9.02 5.31 10.91
N THR A 73 7.78 5.40 11.43
CA THR A 73 7.08 4.27 12.06
C THR A 73 6.88 3.12 11.08
N LEU A 74 6.55 3.41 9.82
CA LEU A 74 6.37 2.42 8.75
C LEU A 74 7.69 1.97 8.09
N LYS A 75 8.85 2.51 8.53
CA LYS A 75 10.17 2.25 7.94
C LYS A 75 10.25 2.55 6.44
N LEU A 76 9.50 3.55 5.98
CA LEU A 76 9.49 4.02 4.59
C LEU A 76 10.61 5.04 4.31
N THR A 77 11.82 4.76 4.81
CA THR A 77 12.92 5.74 4.88
C THR A 77 13.71 5.90 3.58
N SER A 78 13.36 5.17 2.52
CA SER A 78 14.04 5.28 1.22
C SER A 78 13.13 5.90 0.15
N PRO A 79 13.70 6.67 -0.80
CA PRO A 79 12.95 7.23 -1.93
C PRO A 79 12.18 6.15 -2.70
N SER A 80 12.79 4.97 -2.87
CA SER A 80 12.16 3.86 -3.58
C SER A 80 10.97 3.28 -2.81
N ALA A 81 11.06 3.17 -1.47
CA ALA A 81 9.95 2.70 -0.64
C ALA A 81 8.75 3.66 -0.72
N VAL A 82 9.00 4.97 -0.62
CA VAL A 82 7.97 6.01 -0.77
C VAL A 82 7.33 5.96 -2.18
N LEU A 83 8.13 5.75 -3.23
CA LEU A 83 7.60 5.61 -4.59
C LEU A 83 6.76 4.34 -4.79
N ILE A 84 7.17 3.21 -4.19
CA ILE A 84 6.42 1.96 -4.22
C ILE A 84 5.06 2.18 -3.56
N GLU A 85 5.02 2.75 -2.35
CA GLU A 85 3.77 3.02 -1.64
C GLU A 85 2.87 3.99 -2.38
N LYS A 86 3.44 5.07 -2.92
CA LYS A 86 2.68 6.02 -3.75
C LYS A 86 2.01 5.34 -4.95
N ARG A 87 2.68 4.39 -5.61
CA ARG A 87 2.09 3.61 -6.71
C ARG A 87 1.03 2.64 -6.22
N SER A 88 1.26 1.97 -5.09
CA SER A 88 0.29 1.07 -4.47
C SER A 88 -1.00 1.79 -4.11
N ILE A 89 -0.90 2.96 -3.45
CA ILE A 89 -2.05 3.80 -3.10
C ILE A 89 -2.75 4.32 -4.35
N LYS A 90 -2.01 4.74 -5.39
CA LYS A 90 -2.62 5.16 -6.66
C LYS A 90 -3.42 4.03 -7.29
N ARG A 91 -2.87 2.82 -7.34
CA ARG A 91 -3.57 1.64 -7.86
C ARG A 91 -4.84 1.31 -7.06
N LEU A 92 -4.84 1.51 -5.74
CA LEU A 92 -6.03 1.32 -4.91
C LEU A 92 -7.08 2.42 -5.17
N HIS A 93 -6.64 3.68 -5.28
CA HIS A 93 -7.50 4.80 -5.65
C HIS A 93 -8.18 4.60 -7.00
N ASP A 94 -7.43 4.18 -8.01
CA ASP A 94 -7.92 3.99 -9.38
C ASP A 94 -8.91 2.81 -9.49
N LYS A 95 -8.84 1.85 -8.57
CA LYS A 95 -9.77 0.71 -8.47
C LYS A 95 -11.03 1.00 -7.64
N ALA A 96 -10.99 2.01 -6.77
CA ALA A 96 -12.10 2.33 -5.87
C ALA A 96 -13.20 3.09 -6.62
N THR A 97 -14.46 2.71 -6.40
CA THR A 97 -15.63 3.44 -6.90
C THR A 97 -15.82 4.76 -6.13
N ASP A 98 -16.51 5.74 -6.70
CA ASP A 98 -16.67 7.07 -6.08
C ASP A 98 -17.51 7.04 -4.80
N GLU A 99 -18.36 6.03 -4.62
CA GLU A 99 -19.12 5.82 -3.38
C GLU A 99 -18.27 5.18 -2.26
N ASP A 100 -17.09 4.64 -2.57
CA ASP A 100 -16.22 4.04 -1.55
C ASP A 100 -15.59 5.13 -0.69
N PRO A 101 -15.86 5.18 0.64
CA PRO A 101 -15.25 6.16 1.53
C PRO A 101 -13.72 6.11 1.52
N LYS A 102 -13.12 4.95 1.21
CA LYS A 102 -11.66 4.77 1.11
C LYS A 102 -11.06 5.57 -0.04
N LYS A 103 -11.80 5.86 -1.10
CA LYS A 103 -11.28 6.64 -2.23
C LYS A 103 -10.82 8.04 -1.80
N LYS A 104 -11.57 8.68 -0.90
CA LYS A 104 -11.20 9.98 -0.31
C LYS A 104 -9.91 9.87 0.51
N ILE A 105 -9.76 8.78 1.28
CA ILE A 105 -8.55 8.51 2.07
C ILE A 105 -7.34 8.33 1.16
N PHE A 106 -7.44 7.50 0.11
CA PHE A 106 -6.33 7.31 -0.84
C PHE A 106 -5.96 8.62 -1.56
N LYS A 107 -6.95 9.42 -1.96
CA LYS A 107 -6.72 10.74 -2.56
C LYS A 107 -5.90 11.64 -1.63
N TRP A 108 -6.20 11.62 -0.34
CA TRP A 108 -5.51 12.42 0.65
C TRP A 108 -4.08 11.91 0.94
N PHE A 109 -3.88 10.60 1.06
CA PHE A 109 -2.52 10.04 1.14
C PHE A 109 -1.67 10.40 -0.09
N LEU A 110 -2.27 10.34 -1.29
CA LEU A 110 -1.58 10.78 -2.51
C LEU A 110 -1.23 12.26 -2.48
N TYR A 111 -2.06 13.11 -1.89
CA TYR A 111 -1.74 14.53 -1.69
C TYR A 111 -0.51 14.68 -0.78
N LEU A 112 -0.50 14.03 0.39
CA LEU A 112 0.64 14.09 1.31
C LEU A 112 1.94 13.60 0.67
N LEU A 113 1.91 12.45 0.01
CA LEU A 113 3.09 11.88 -0.65
C LEU A 113 3.53 12.68 -1.89
N LYS A 114 2.65 13.46 -2.52
CA LYS A 114 3.03 14.40 -3.59
C LYS A 114 3.69 15.65 -3.02
N LYS A 115 3.15 16.18 -1.92
CA LYS A 115 3.60 17.41 -1.28
C LYS A 115 4.93 17.21 -0.55
N TYR A 116 5.02 16.15 0.25
CA TYR A 116 6.15 15.90 1.14
C TYR A 116 7.09 14.78 0.68
N GLY A 117 6.76 14.05 -0.39
CA GLY A 117 7.56 12.92 -0.88
C GLY A 117 9.05 13.26 -1.04
N LYS A 118 9.37 14.38 -1.72
CA LYS A 118 10.77 14.83 -1.93
C LYS A 118 11.52 15.17 -0.64
N ILE A 119 10.81 15.41 0.46
CA ILE A 119 11.40 15.80 1.76
C ILE A 119 11.68 14.57 2.62
N ILE A 120 10.89 13.51 2.47
CA ILE A 120 10.93 12.30 3.30
C ILE A 120 11.60 11.10 2.60
N GLY A 121 11.78 11.17 1.28
CA GLY A 121 12.39 10.13 0.45
C GLY A 121 12.56 10.59 -0.99
#